data_AF-A0A519I6X4-F1
#
_entry.id   AF-A0A519I6X4-F1
#
_cell.length_a   1.000
_cell.length_b   1.000
_cell.length_c   1.000
_cell.angle_alpha   90.00
_cell.angle_beta   90.00
_cell.angle_gamma   90.00
#
_symmetry.space_group_name_H-M   'P 1'
#
loop_
_entity.id
_entity.type
_entity.pdbx_description
1 polymer ?
#
loop_
_entity_poly.entity_id
_entity_poly.type
_entity_poly.pdbx_seq_one_letter_code
_entity_poly.pdbx_strand_id
1 'polypeptide(L)'
;MRRGPARGPVVSSSVLDATCPRCGGGFECGANAGDCACFGMRLTDTLRTELAARYPGRCLCLRCLRDLMDAKSSQPVMGAAAASG
;
A
#
# COMPACT_ATOMS: atom_id res chain seq x y z
N MET A 1 -15.80 -7.19 41.12
CA MET A 1 -14.71 -7.97 40.50
C MET A 1 -15.13 -8.42 39.09
N ARG A 2 -15.05 -7.57 38.05
CA ARG A 2 -15.33 -7.97 36.66
C ARG A 2 -14.01 -8.13 35.90
N ARG A 3 -13.62 -9.38 35.67
CA ARG A 3 -12.40 -9.80 34.97
C ARG A 3 -12.69 -9.79 33.46
N GLY A 4 -12.12 -8.82 32.75
CA GLY A 4 -12.21 -8.71 31.28
C GLY A 4 -11.36 -9.78 30.58
N PRO A 5 -11.64 -10.11 29.30
CA PRO A 5 -11.01 -11.22 28.61
C PRO A 5 -9.54 -10.91 28.26
N ALA A 6 -8.76 -11.98 28.18
CA ALA A 6 -7.33 -11.99 27.89
C ALA A 6 -7.00 -11.27 26.57
N ARG A 7 -6.11 -10.28 26.64
CA ARG A 7 -5.40 -9.75 25.46
C ARG A 7 -4.50 -10.87 24.94
N GLY A 8 -4.89 -11.52 23.86
CA GLY A 8 -4.02 -12.41 23.09
C GLY A 8 -2.80 -11.64 22.55
N PRO A 9 -1.74 -12.33 22.10
CA PRO A 9 -0.56 -11.68 21.57
C PRO A 9 -0.97 -10.86 20.35
N VAL A 10 -0.73 -9.54 20.41
CA VAL A 10 -0.69 -8.71 19.23
C VAL A 10 0.44 -9.25 18.37
N VAL A 11 0.12 -10.03 17.34
CA VAL A 11 1.09 -10.31 16.29
C VAL A 11 1.31 -8.97 15.61
N SER A 12 2.36 -8.28 16.05
CA SER A 12 2.74 -6.95 15.57
C SER A 12 2.63 -6.93 14.06
N SER A 13 1.81 -5.99 13.58
CA SER A 13 1.58 -5.68 12.17
C SER A 13 2.87 -5.41 11.37
N SER A 14 4.03 -5.38 12.04
CA SER A 14 5.37 -5.27 11.47
C SER A 14 5.88 -6.56 10.79
N VAL A 15 5.42 -7.76 11.17
CA VAL A 15 5.87 -9.02 10.52
C VAL A 15 5.10 -9.31 9.22
N LEU A 16 3.92 -8.70 9.07
CA LEU A 16 3.02 -8.93 7.92
C LEU A 16 3.34 -8.05 6.71
N ASP A 17 4.18 -7.03 6.88
CA ASP A 17 4.57 -6.13 5.78
C ASP A 17 5.89 -6.56 5.13
N ALA A 18 6.51 -7.64 5.63
CA ALA A 18 7.69 -8.28 5.06
C ALA A 18 7.46 -8.88 3.66
N THR A 19 6.20 -8.97 3.20
CA THR A 19 5.84 -9.66 1.94
C THR A 19 4.88 -8.83 1.12
N CYS A 20 5.20 -8.65 -0.16
CA CYS A 20 4.38 -7.88 -1.08
C CYS A 20 3.09 -8.65 -1.42
N PRO A 21 1.89 -8.13 -1.09
CA PRO A 21 0.64 -8.82 -1.39
C PRO A 21 0.35 -8.95 -2.89
N ARG A 22 1.05 -8.18 -3.74
CA ARG A 22 0.89 -8.24 -5.20
C ARG A 22 1.70 -9.37 -5.84
N CYS A 23 2.92 -9.65 -5.35
CA CYS A 23 3.82 -10.61 -5.99
C CYS A 23 4.38 -11.69 -5.07
N GLY A 24 4.05 -11.68 -3.78
CA GLY A 24 4.59 -12.61 -2.77
C GLY A 24 6.08 -12.42 -2.47
N GLY A 25 6.72 -11.36 -2.97
CA GLY A 25 8.15 -11.12 -2.77
C GLY A 25 8.45 -10.50 -1.41
N GLY A 26 9.55 -10.91 -0.79
CA GLY A 26 10.03 -10.31 0.46
C GLY A 26 10.41 -8.84 0.26
N PHE A 27 9.87 -7.93 1.07
CA PHE A 27 10.25 -6.53 1.12
C PHE A 27 9.90 -5.96 2.51
N GLU A 28 10.63 -4.95 2.99
CA GLU A 28 10.27 -4.25 4.23
C GLU A 28 9.82 -2.82 3.90
N CYS A 29 8.69 -2.39 4.45
CA CYS A 29 8.24 -1.00 4.29
C CYS A 29 8.81 -0.08 5.37
N GLY A 30 9.71 0.80 4.96
CA GLY A 30 10.26 1.86 5.80
C GLY A 30 9.26 2.97 6.16
N ALA A 31 7.98 2.87 5.79
CA ALA A 31 6.98 3.91 6.08
C ALA A 31 6.80 4.17 7.58
N ASN A 32 6.87 3.13 8.41
CA ASN A 32 6.83 3.27 9.87
C ASN A 32 8.08 3.97 10.44
N ALA A 33 9.21 3.85 9.74
CA ALA A 33 10.46 4.53 10.10
C ALA A 33 10.55 5.95 9.54
N GLY A 34 9.58 6.38 8.71
CA GLY A 34 9.63 7.65 7.98
C GLY A 34 10.59 7.66 6.80
N ASP A 35 11.28 6.55 6.51
CA ASP A 35 12.30 6.43 5.48
C ASP A 35 11.96 5.30 4.50
N CYS A 36 10.92 5.51 3.70
CA CYS A 36 10.55 4.61 2.62
C CYS A 36 11.14 5.11 1.30
N ALA A 37 11.85 4.25 0.57
CA ALA A 37 12.28 4.53 -0.81
C ALA A 37 11.10 4.90 -1.74
N CYS A 38 9.86 4.56 -1.36
CA CYS A 38 8.65 5.01 -2.02
C CYS A 38 8.37 6.51 -1.92
N PHE A 39 8.84 7.20 -0.87
CA PHE A 39 8.66 8.65 -0.70
C PHE A 39 9.51 9.48 -1.68
N GLY A 40 10.66 8.95 -2.10
CA GLY A 40 11.47 9.56 -3.15
C GLY A 40 10.92 9.39 -4.57
N MET A 41 9.88 8.56 -4.75
CA MET A 41 9.25 8.32 -6.05
C MET A 41 8.01 9.21 -6.21
N ARG A 42 7.84 9.79 -7.41
CA ARG A 42 6.65 10.57 -7.74
C ARG A 42 5.44 9.65 -7.95
N LEU A 43 4.85 9.19 -6.86
CA LEU A 43 3.51 8.61 -6.89
C LEU A 43 2.51 9.75 -7.04
N THR A 44 1.63 9.68 -8.03
CA THR A 44 0.51 10.62 -8.17
C THR A 44 -0.51 10.38 -7.06
N ASP A 45 -1.27 11.41 -6.69
CA ASP A 45 -2.34 11.28 -5.69
C ASP A 45 -3.36 10.21 -6.08
N THR A 46 -3.73 10.13 -7.37
CA THR A 46 -4.61 9.08 -7.88
C THR A 46 -4.05 7.68 -7.62
N LEU A 47 -2.76 7.46 -7.87
CA LEU A 47 -2.14 6.17 -7.61
C LEU A 47 -2.08 5.86 -6.11
N ARG A 48 -1.82 6.85 -5.25
CA ARG A 48 -1.85 6.67 -3.79
C ARG A 48 -3.24 6.29 -3.29
N THR A 49 -4.28 6.97 -3.78
CA THR A 49 -5.68 6.65 -3.43
C THR A 49 -6.06 5.25 -3.88
N GLU A 50 -5.72 4.86 -5.11
CA GLU A 50 -5.96 3.49 -5.62
C GLU A 50 -5.23 2.44 -4.76
N LEU A 51 -3.97 2.70 -4.40
CA LEU A 51 -3.20 1.81 -3.54
C LEU A 51 -3.81 1.69 -2.15
N ALA A 52 -4.24 2.79 -1.55
CA ALA A 52 -4.90 2.81 -0.25
C ALA A 52 -6.25 2.06 -0.29
N ALA A 53 -6.99 2.14 -1.39
CA ALA A 53 -8.26 1.44 -1.58
C ALA A 53 -8.07 -0.07 -1.81
N ARG A 54 -7.09 -0.45 -2.64
CA ARG A 54 -6.85 -1.86 -3.03
C ARG A 54 -6.03 -2.63 -2.00
N TYR A 55 -5.10 -1.96 -1.33
CA TYR A 55 -4.16 -2.54 -0.37
C TYR A 55 -4.18 -1.73 0.95
N PRO A 56 -5.32 -1.68 1.66
CA PRO A 56 -5.46 -0.84 2.85
C PRO A 56 -4.48 -1.28 3.94
N GLY A 57 -3.65 -0.34 4.41
CA GLY A 57 -2.67 -0.58 5.46
C GLY A 57 -1.58 -1.58 5.08
N ARG A 58 -1.32 -1.79 3.78
CA ARG A 58 -0.27 -2.68 3.26
C ARG A 58 0.62 -1.93 2.27
N CYS A 59 1.93 -2.09 2.37
CA CYS A 59 2.85 -1.56 1.37
C CYS A 59 3.06 -2.57 0.22
N LEU A 60 3.60 -2.09 -0.91
CA LEU A 60 4.06 -2.92 -2.02
C LEU A 60 5.57 -2.78 -2.19
N CYS A 61 6.22 -3.82 -2.69
CA CYS A 61 7.64 -3.75 -3.02
C CYS A 61 7.93 -2.76 -4.15
N LEU A 62 9.16 -2.24 -4.19
CA LEU A 62 9.59 -1.24 -5.18
C LEU A 62 9.38 -1.68 -6.63
N ARG A 63 9.55 -2.97 -6.94
CA ARG A 63 9.32 -3.51 -8.29
C ARG A 63 7.85 -3.36 -8.68
N CYS A 64 6.94 -3.83 -7.82
CA CYS A 64 5.50 -3.75 -8.06
C CYS A 64 5.02 -2.30 -8.11
N LEU A 65 5.60 -1.42 -7.31
CA LEU A 65 5.25 -0.01 -7.33
C LEU A 65 5.69 0.67 -8.63
N ARG A 66 6.91 0.38 -9.10
CA ARG A 66 7.43 0.87 -10.39
C ARG A 66 6.57 0.43 -11.57
N ASP A 67 6.19 -0.84 -11.58
CA ASP A 67 5.29 -1.40 -12.60
C ASP A 67 3.93 -0.70 -12.63
N LEU A 68 3.34 -0.39 -11.46
CA LEU A 68 2.09 0.40 -11.41
C LEU A 68 2.28 1.85 -11.87
N MET A 69 3.42 2.47 -11.54
CA MET A 69 3.73 3.82 -11.99
C MET A 69 3.89 3.87 -13.51
N ASP A 70 4.59 2.92 -14.10
CA ASP A 70 4.73 2.78 -15.56
C ASP A 70 3.38 2.54 -16.24
N ALA A 71 2.63 1.55 -15.75
CA ALA A 71 1.31 1.22 -16.26
C ALA A 71 0.36 2.42 -16.17
N LYS A 72 0.41 3.23 -15.10
CA LYS A 72 -0.44 4.42 -14.95
C LYS A 72 0.06 5.62 -15.75
N SER A 73 1.37 5.71 -16.03
CA SER A 73 1.96 6.74 -16.89
C SER A 73 1.57 6.55 -18.36
N SER A 74 1.39 5.29 -18.78
CA SER A 74 1.00 4.92 -20.14
C SER A 74 -0.52 4.83 -20.35
N GLN A 75 -1.34 5.13 -19.32
CA GLN A 75 -2.80 5.11 -19.46
C GLN A 75 -3.30 6.45 -19.99
N PRO A 76 -3.75 6.51 -21.27
CA PRO A 76 -4.47 7.68 -21.76
C PRO A 76 -5.80 7.79 -21.01
N VAL A 77 -6.18 9.02 -20.71
CA VAL A 77 -7.43 9.41 -20.06
C VAL A 77 -8.64 8.97 -20.88
N MET A 78 -9.14 7.75 -20.67
CA MET A 78 -10.47 7.33 -21.13
C MET A 78 -11.16 6.60 -19.99
N GLY A 79 -11.69 7.39 -19.05
CA GLY A 79 -12.42 6.86 -17.90
C GLY A 79 -12.53 7.80 -16.69
N ALA A 80 -12.62 9.12 -16.90
CA ALA A 80 -13.11 10.05 -15.88
C ALA A 80 -14.53 10.51 -16.24
N ALA A 81 -15.38 9.55 -16.63
CA ALA A 81 -16.81 9.75 -16.85
C ALA A 81 -17.58 9.07 -15.71
N ALA A 82 -17.69 9.75 -14.58
CA ALA A 82 -18.71 9.49 -13.56
C ALA A 82 -18.79 10.68 -12.58
N ALA A 83 -19.46 11.75 -13.02
CA ALA A 83 -20.23 12.62 -12.15
C ALA A 83 -21.42 13.14 -12.97
N SER A 84 -22.40 12.25 -13.14
CA SER A 84 -23.82 12.58 -13.36
C SER A 84 -24.22 13.57 -12.26
N GLY A 85 -24.85 14.71 -12.52
CA GLY A 85 -26.12 14.88 -13.20
C GLY A 85 -26.99 15.69 -12.26
#